data_AF-A4JWD8-F1
#
_entry.id   AF-A4JWD8-F1
#
_cell.length_a   1.000
_cell.length_b   1.000
_cell.length_c   1.000
_cell.angle_alpha   90.00
_cell.angle_beta   90.00
_cell.angle_gamma   90.00
#
_symmetry.space_group_name_H-M   'P 1'
#
loop_
_entity.id
_entity.type
_entity.pdbx_description
1 polymer ?
#
loop_
_entity_poly.entity_id
_entity_poly.type
_entity_poly.pdbx_seq_one_letter_code
_entity_poly.pdbx_strand_id
1 'polypeptide(L)'
;MSTERVNTGEYFTIEQASAHAAEFCRKHPAWIRVCDMPDTEEVNRALYVHWDELSKRAQDYWGSEYAYNEFATKRCKVKQGVMTGKGELYDSIIQAPLFHNVMCMYRVGVSRAREWSAQRAKEREEERAKWSK
;
A
#
# COMPACT_ATOMS: atom_id res chain seq x y z
N MET A 1 -10.71 17.61 -14.62
CA MET A 1 -9.30 17.19 -14.73
C MET A 1 -9.28 15.94 -15.58
N SER A 2 -8.51 15.94 -16.67
CA SER A 2 -8.49 14.82 -17.62
C SER A 2 -8.07 13.54 -16.90
N THR A 3 -8.89 12.49 -16.98
CA THR A 3 -8.66 11.17 -16.37
C THR A 3 -7.86 10.22 -17.27
N GLU A 4 -7.33 10.73 -18.38
CA GLU A 4 -6.51 9.93 -19.29
C GLU A 4 -5.08 9.80 -18.77
N ARG A 5 -4.65 8.55 -18.58
CA ARG A 5 -3.24 8.24 -18.32
C ARG A 5 -2.42 8.58 -19.55
N VAL A 6 -1.30 9.26 -19.34
CA VAL A 6 -0.35 9.56 -20.41
C VAL A 6 0.47 8.31 -20.71
N ASN A 7 0.60 7.97 -22.00
CA ASN A 7 1.60 7.02 -22.46
C ASN A 7 2.88 7.80 -22.81
N THR A 8 3.93 7.63 -22.02
CA THR A 8 5.21 8.32 -22.25
C THR A 8 6.17 7.51 -23.12
N GLY A 9 5.83 6.25 -23.46
CA GLY A 9 6.75 5.31 -24.11
C GLY A 9 7.91 4.83 -23.21
N GLU A 10 7.94 5.26 -21.95
CA GLU A 10 8.94 4.86 -20.96
C GLU A 10 8.52 3.56 -20.27
N TYR A 11 9.51 2.72 -19.93
CA TYR A 11 9.32 1.51 -19.16
C TYR A 11 10.35 1.46 -18.03
N PHE A 12 9.90 1.04 -16.85
CA PHE A 12 10.74 0.91 -15.66
C PHE A 12 10.47 -0.41 -14.98
N THR A 13 11.45 -0.97 -14.29
CA THR A 13 11.31 -2.25 -13.59
C THR A 13 10.65 -2.07 -12.21
N ILE A 14 10.20 -3.19 -11.63
CA ILE A 14 9.63 -3.23 -10.28
C ILE A 14 10.71 -2.87 -9.24
N GLU A 15 11.95 -3.29 -9.47
CA GLU A 15 13.10 -2.99 -8.61
C GLU A 15 13.38 -1.49 -8.56
N GLN A 16 13.27 -0.78 -9.69
CA GLN A 16 13.43 0.68 -9.73
C GLN A 16 12.35 1.37 -8.90
N ALA A 17 11.08 1.00 -9.08
CA ALA A 17 9.97 1.56 -8.30
C ALA A 17 10.15 1.28 -6.80
N SER A 18 10.56 0.05 -6.46
CA SER A 18 10.82 -0.39 -5.09
C SER A 18 11.99 0.37 -4.44
N ALA A 19 13.09 0.60 -5.19
CA ALA A 19 14.26 1.32 -4.72
C ALA A 19 13.97 2.80 -4.50
N HIS A 20 13.29 3.46 -5.44
CA HIS A 20 12.86 4.85 -5.27
C HIS A 20 11.87 5.02 -4.12
N ALA A 21 10.93 4.08 -3.95
CA ALA A 21 10.03 4.09 -2.82
C ALA A 21 10.78 3.94 -1.48
N ALA A 22 11.83 3.11 -1.44
CA ALA A 22 12.66 2.93 -0.25
C ALA A 22 13.41 4.22 0.08
N GLU A 23 14.01 4.84 -0.93
CA GLU A 23 14.69 6.12 -0.77
C GLU A 23 13.75 7.21 -0.28
N PHE A 24 12.55 7.28 -0.86
CA PHE A 24 11.52 8.22 -0.43
C PHE A 24 11.13 8.00 1.04
N CYS A 25 10.86 6.76 1.45
CA CYS A 25 10.48 6.46 2.84
C CYS A 25 11.60 6.79 3.84
N ARG A 26 12.88 6.65 3.46
CA ARG A 26 14.02 7.10 4.29
C ARG A 26 13.99 8.61 4.54
N LYS A 27 13.64 9.40 3.52
CA LYS A 27 13.53 10.88 3.62
C LYS A 27 12.21 11.32 4.27
N HIS A 28 11.17 10.50 4.20
CA HIS A 28 9.83 10.77 4.70
C HIS A 28 9.36 9.66 5.65
N PRO A 29 9.85 9.62 6.90
CA PRO A 29 9.70 8.48 7.81
C PRO A 29 8.25 8.22 8.29
N ALA A 30 7.29 9.07 7.93
CA ALA A 30 5.87 8.81 8.17
C ALA A 30 5.24 7.90 7.10
N TRP A 31 5.97 7.60 6.03
CA TRP A 31 5.56 6.73 4.94
C TRP A 31 6.22 5.36 5.05
N ILE A 32 5.49 4.35 4.59
CA ILE A 32 5.97 2.96 4.52
C ILE A 32 5.55 2.35 3.18
N ARG A 33 6.41 1.51 2.60
CA ARG A 33 6.09 0.71 1.41
C ARG A 33 5.22 -0.48 1.80
N VAL A 34 4.30 -0.90 0.93
CA VAL A 34 3.47 -2.09 1.18
C VAL A 34 4.32 -3.34 1.47
N CYS A 35 5.48 -3.49 0.82
CA CYS A 35 6.38 -4.63 1.03
C CYS A 35 7.14 -4.63 2.37
N ASP A 36 7.15 -3.51 3.09
CA ASP A 36 7.77 -3.39 4.41
C ASP A 36 6.75 -3.46 5.55
N MET A 37 5.48 -3.71 5.22
CA MET A 37 4.41 -3.87 6.20
C MET A 37 4.25 -5.34 6.58
N PRO A 38 3.93 -5.65 7.85
CA PRO A 38 3.45 -6.96 8.25
C PRO A 38 2.15 -7.31 7.54
N ASP A 39 1.98 -8.59 7.19
CA ASP A 39 0.73 -9.10 6.62
C ASP A 39 -0.18 -9.62 7.75
N THR A 40 -0.78 -8.68 8.50
CA THR A 40 -1.63 -8.99 9.65
C THR A 40 -2.99 -8.29 9.59
N GLU A 41 -3.98 -8.88 10.25
CA GLU A 41 -5.32 -8.29 10.37
C GLU A 41 -5.28 -6.91 11.07
N GLU A 42 -4.37 -6.70 12.02
CA GLU A 42 -4.20 -5.41 12.67
C GLU A 42 -3.74 -4.32 11.69
N VAL A 43 -2.79 -4.64 10.82
CA VAL A 43 -2.35 -3.74 9.74
C VAL A 43 -3.50 -3.47 8.77
N ASN A 44 -4.26 -4.51 8.39
CA ASN A 44 -5.43 -4.35 7.52
C ASN A 44 -6.48 -3.42 8.14
N ARG A 45 -6.79 -3.60 9.43
CA ARG A 45 -7.70 -2.75 10.21
C ARG A 45 -7.21 -1.32 10.35
N ALA A 46 -5.91 -1.11 10.50
CA ALA A 46 -5.35 0.22 10.53
C ALA A 46 -5.45 0.95 9.17
N LEU A 47 -5.40 0.22 8.06
CA LEU A 47 -5.40 0.79 6.71
C LEU A 47 -6.78 0.99 6.10
N TYR A 48 -7.73 0.07 6.31
CA TYR A 48 -9.01 0.07 5.59
C TYR A 48 -10.20 0.13 6.54
N VAL A 49 -11.34 0.62 6.05
CA VAL A 49 -12.62 0.53 6.77
C VAL A 49 -13.09 -0.93 6.77
N HIS A 50 -13.51 -1.40 7.95
CA HIS A 50 -14.05 -2.74 8.18
C HIS A 50 -15.57 -2.72 8.35
N TRP A 51 -16.15 -3.92 8.27
CA TRP A 51 -17.61 -4.12 8.32
C TRP A 51 -18.26 -3.55 9.58
N ASP A 52 -17.62 -3.75 10.73
CA ASP A 52 -18.04 -3.26 12.05
C ASP A 52 -17.97 -1.73 12.17
N GLU A 53 -17.22 -1.07 11.30
CA GLU A 53 -17.13 0.40 11.21
C GLU A 53 -18.16 1.00 10.23
N LEU A 54 -18.87 0.17 9.46
CA LEU A 54 -19.90 0.63 8.54
C LEU A 54 -21.16 1.06 9.31
N SER A 55 -21.80 2.14 8.84
CA SER A 55 -23.14 2.49 9.29
C SER A 55 -24.14 1.35 8.99
N LYS A 56 -25.22 1.25 9.76
CA LYS A 56 -26.27 0.23 9.53
C LYS A 56 -26.80 0.24 8.09
N ARG A 57 -27.03 1.43 7.51
CA ARG A 57 -27.44 1.57 6.09
C ARG A 57 -26.43 0.98 5.11
N ALA A 58 -25.13 1.16 5.36
CA ALA A 58 -24.08 0.60 4.51
C ALA A 58 -23.99 -0.92 4.67
N GLN A 59 -24.14 -1.44 5.89
CA GLN A 59 -24.25 -2.88 6.12
C GLN A 59 -25.45 -3.47 5.38
N ASP A 60 -26.62 -2.82 5.45
CA ASP A 60 -27.83 -3.28 4.77
C ASP A 60 -27.68 -3.26 3.23
N TYR A 61 -26.97 -2.28 2.67
CA TYR A 61 -26.66 -2.21 1.23
C TYR A 61 -25.81 -3.41 0.77
N TRP A 62 -24.78 -3.76 1.53
CA TRP A 62 -23.91 -4.90 1.21
C TRP A 62 -24.53 -6.26 1.58
N GLY A 63 -25.49 -6.28 2.50
CA GLY A 63 -26.24 -7.46 2.93
C GLY A 63 -25.45 -8.43 3.81
N SER A 64 -24.12 -8.50 3.68
CA SER A 64 -23.26 -9.33 4.53
C SER A 64 -21.82 -8.82 4.60
N GLU A 65 -21.13 -9.17 5.69
CA GLU A 65 -19.69 -8.93 5.84
C GLU A 65 -18.87 -9.60 4.74
N TYR A 66 -19.25 -10.82 4.34
CA TYR A 66 -18.61 -11.55 3.25
C TYR A 66 -18.66 -10.74 1.94
N ALA A 67 -19.84 -10.27 1.54
CA ALA A 67 -19.99 -9.50 0.31
C ALA A 67 -19.19 -8.19 0.34
N TYR A 68 -19.15 -7.51 1.49
CA TYR A 68 -18.32 -6.33 1.66
C TYR A 68 -16.82 -6.65 1.52
N ASN A 69 -16.35 -7.71 2.15
CA ASN A 69 -14.93 -8.06 2.14
C ASN A 69 -14.44 -8.52 0.77
N GLU A 70 -15.27 -9.22 0.00
CA GLU A 70 -14.91 -9.77 -1.30
C GLU A 70 -15.04 -8.76 -2.44
N PHE A 71 -16.12 -7.96 -2.46
CA PHE A 71 -16.49 -7.17 -3.64
C PHE A 71 -16.31 -5.65 -3.47
N ALA A 72 -16.13 -5.15 -2.24
CA ALA A 72 -16.02 -3.71 -2.04
C ALA A 72 -14.62 -3.20 -2.41
N THR A 73 -14.59 -2.07 -3.10
CA THR A 73 -13.41 -1.20 -3.07
C THR A 73 -13.35 -0.51 -1.71
N LYS A 74 -12.65 -1.11 -0.76
CA LYS A 74 -12.56 -0.61 0.62
C LYS A 74 -11.92 0.77 0.67
N ARG A 75 -12.53 1.69 1.42
CA ARG A 75 -11.96 3.02 1.65
C ARG A 75 -10.72 2.89 2.52
N CYS A 76 -9.58 3.39 2.04
CA CYS A 76 -8.37 3.53 2.84
C CYS A 76 -8.53 4.68 3.86
N LYS A 77 -8.16 4.43 5.11
CA LYS A 77 -8.20 5.38 6.24
C LYS A 77 -7.04 6.37 6.24
N VAL A 78 -5.95 6.01 5.58
CA VAL A 78 -4.71 6.81 5.54
C VAL A 78 -4.45 7.34 4.14
N LYS A 79 -3.59 8.35 4.03
CA LYS A 79 -3.14 8.81 2.70
C LYS A 79 -2.31 7.68 2.06
N GLN A 80 -2.68 7.31 0.84
CA GLN A 80 -1.92 6.38 0.01
C GLN A 80 -1.21 7.14 -1.12
N GLY A 81 -0.21 6.50 -1.71
CA GLY A 81 0.47 7.00 -2.90
C GLY A 81 1.14 5.86 -3.66
N VAL A 82 1.45 6.11 -4.92
CA VAL A 82 2.14 5.17 -5.80
C VAL A 82 3.43 5.81 -6.31
N MET A 83 4.55 5.17 -6.02
CA MET A 83 5.87 5.56 -6.52
C MET A 83 6.12 4.85 -7.84
N THR A 84 6.42 5.58 -8.91
CA THR A 84 6.78 4.98 -10.20
C THR A 84 8.26 4.58 -10.23
N GLY A 85 8.63 3.74 -11.19
CA GLY A 85 10.03 3.43 -11.46
C GLY A 85 10.87 4.62 -11.95
N LYS A 86 10.24 5.75 -12.31
CA LYS A 86 10.91 7.04 -12.57
C LYS A 86 11.26 7.82 -11.29
N GLY A 87 10.72 7.42 -10.14
CA GLY A 87 10.89 8.12 -8.87
C GLY A 87 9.86 9.22 -8.62
N GLU A 88 8.74 9.21 -9.34
CA GLU A 88 7.64 10.16 -9.16
C GLU A 88 6.55 9.57 -8.27
N LEU A 89 6.07 10.36 -7.31
CA LEU A 89 4.98 9.98 -6.42
C LEU A 89 3.65 10.56 -6.90
N TYR A 90 2.67 9.70 -7.13
CA TYR A 90 1.30 10.06 -7.47
C TYR A 90 0.34 9.69 -6.34
N ASP A 91 -0.80 10.37 -6.23
CA ASP A 91 -1.79 10.08 -5.19
C ASP A 91 -2.61 8.81 -5.50
N SER A 92 -2.65 8.38 -6.77
CA SER A 92 -3.34 7.15 -7.17
C SER A 92 -2.73 6.51 -8.41
N ILE A 93 -2.97 5.21 -8.59
CA ILE A 93 -2.52 4.47 -9.78
C ILE A 93 -3.16 4.99 -11.08
N ILE A 94 -4.32 5.65 -10.99
CA ILE A 94 -5.00 6.23 -12.16
C ILE A 94 -4.24 7.44 -12.70
N GLN A 95 -3.43 8.10 -11.87
CA GLN A 95 -2.61 9.24 -12.27
C GLN A 95 -1.23 8.83 -12.79
N ALA A 96 -0.76 7.63 -12.44
CA ALA A 96 0.54 7.15 -12.89
C ALA A 96 0.53 6.91 -14.42
N PRO A 97 1.62 7.23 -15.14
CA PRO A 97 1.74 6.94 -16.56
C PRO A 97 1.53 5.46 -16.89
N LEU A 98 1.02 5.18 -18.09
CA LEU A 98 0.89 3.80 -18.56
C LEU A 98 2.26 3.12 -18.63
N PHE A 99 2.28 1.81 -18.36
CA PHE A 99 3.46 0.93 -18.43
C PHE A 99 4.58 1.22 -17.42
N HIS A 100 4.41 2.21 -16.55
CA HIS A 100 5.30 2.36 -15.39
C HIS A 100 4.96 1.29 -14.36
N ASN A 101 5.95 0.50 -13.96
CA ASN A 101 5.83 -0.28 -12.73
C ASN A 101 5.77 0.68 -11.53
N VAL A 102 4.97 0.30 -10.52
CA VAL A 102 4.71 1.15 -9.35
C VAL A 102 4.86 0.38 -8.05
N MET A 103 5.19 1.11 -6.98
CA MET A 103 5.20 0.62 -5.60
C MET A 103 4.19 1.39 -4.78
N CYS A 104 3.25 0.69 -4.14
CA CYS A 104 2.26 1.29 -3.26
C CYS A 104 2.89 1.66 -1.90
N MET A 105 2.51 2.82 -1.38
CA MET A 105 2.97 3.33 -0.09
C MET A 105 1.81 3.95 0.70
N TYR A 106 1.92 3.91 2.02
CA TYR A 106 0.93 4.46 2.94
C TYR A 106 1.57 5.42 3.93
N ARG A 107 0.90 6.55 4.21
CA ARG A 107 1.32 7.52 5.22
C ARG A 107 0.66 7.18 6.57
N VAL A 108 1.36 6.40 7.37
CA VAL A 108 0.82 5.78 8.60
C VAL A 108 1.32 6.48 9.88
N GLY A 109 2.21 7.46 9.73
CA GLY A 109 2.85 8.16 10.84
C GLY A 109 4.16 7.50 11.26
N VAL A 110 5.06 8.29 11.85
CA VAL A 110 6.46 7.87 12.10
C VAL A 110 6.55 6.66 13.03
N SER A 111 5.75 6.64 14.10
CA SER A 111 5.77 5.55 15.08
C SER A 111 5.39 4.22 14.43
N ARG A 112 4.21 4.18 13.78
CA ARG A 112 3.70 2.97 13.11
C ARG A 112 4.61 2.51 11.98
N ALA A 113 5.10 3.44 11.15
CA ALA A 113 5.99 3.08 10.05
C ALA A 113 7.27 2.38 10.53
N ARG A 114 7.86 2.84 11.63
CA ARG A 114 9.06 2.22 12.22
C ARG A 114 8.75 0.86 12.83
N GLU A 115 7.69 0.77 13.61
CA GLU A 115 7.23 -0.46 14.26
C GLU A 115 6.95 -1.56 13.24
N TRP A 116 6.12 -1.27 12.24
CA TRP A 116 5.77 -2.21 11.18
C TRP A 116 6.97 -2.63 10.35
N SER A 117 7.87 -1.71 10.02
CA SER A 117 9.11 -2.02 9.29
C SER A 117 10.01 -2.96 10.09
N ALA A 118 10.14 -2.74 11.40
CA ALA A 118 10.94 -3.59 12.29
C ALA A 118 10.34 -4.99 12.41
N GLN A 119 9.02 -5.08 12.58
CA GLN A 119 8.31 -6.36 12.62
C GLN A 119 8.51 -7.14 11.32
N ARG A 120 8.29 -6.51 10.15
CA ARG A 120 8.44 -7.19 8.86
C ARG A 120 9.89 -7.62 8.58
N ALA A 121 10.87 -6.85 9.05
CA ALA A 121 12.28 -7.26 8.96
C ALA A 121 12.54 -8.55 9.74
N LYS A 122 12.04 -8.64 10.98
CA LYS A 122 12.16 -9.85 11.81
C LYS A 122 11.48 -11.07 11.17
N GLU A 123 10.27 -10.91 10.64
CA GLU A 123 9.55 -11.98 9.94
C GLU A 123 10.37 -12.53 8.75
N ARG A 124 10.98 -11.64 7.95
CA ARG A 124 11.82 -12.06 6.80
C ARG A 124 13.08 -12.80 7.23
N GLU A 125 13.67 -12.45 8.38
CA GLU A 125 14.81 -13.17 8.94
C GLU A 125 14.41 -14.58 9.41
N GLU A 126 13.27 -14.70 10.08
CA GLU A 126 12.71 -15.98 10.52
C GLU A 126 12.33 -16.87 9.34
N GLU A 127 11.66 -16.31 8.32
CA GLU A 127 11.36 -16.98 7.05
C GLU A 127 12.65 -17.48 6.39
N ARG A 128 13.67 -16.62 6.25
CA ARG A 128 14.96 -17.00 5.67
C ARG A 128 15.64 -18.13 6.45
N ALA A 129 15.61 -18.07 7.78
CA ALA A 129 16.18 -19.11 8.63
C ALA A 129 15.43 -20.46 8.50
N LYS A 130 14.12 -20.43 8.25
CA LYS A 130 13.30 -21.63 8.03
C LYS A 130 13.65 -22.37 6.74
N TRP A 131 13.94 -21.64 5.66
CA TRP A 131 14.25 -22.19 4.33
C TRP A 131 15.75 -22.42 4.08
N SER A 132 16.61 -22.05 5.04
CA SER A 132 18.06 -22.29 5.00
C SER A 132 18.48 -23.62 5.64
N LYS A 133 17.50 -24.45 6.08
CA LYS A 133 17.68 -25.80 6.62
C LYS A 133 17.11 -26.81 5.65
#